data_AF-A0A2S8F4P6-F1
#
_entry.id   AF-A0A2S8F4P6-F1
#
_cell.length_a   1.000
_cell.length_b   1.000
_cell.length_c   1.000
_cell.angle_alpha   90.00
_cell.angle_beta   90.00
_cell.angle_gamma   90.00
#
_symmetry.space_group_name_H-M   'P 1'
#
loop_
_entity.id
_entity.type
_entity.pdbx_description
1 polymer ?
#
loop_
_entity_poly.entity_id
_entity_poly.type
_entity_poly.pdbx_seq_one_letter_code
_entity_poly.pdbx_strand_id
1 'polypeptide(L)'
;MKLPHNELDDPAFISLVGAFVTAYAKSTSATQIYLIHIDNWFGERWLGFAGKFRGIAGIRQRRGQLGINERTRSLATPPFRPSRVQAYAGYSRSADGTMQEYSVSPLHWEKNGGRIHTLLRDGLYSWYSGNTAHNTTGCLMVYELNPGGQDAWYLNFSTDTAGKWDVTSCRNTQLSECHAISSQHYNAIVG
;
A
#
# COMPACT_ATOMS: atom_id res chain seq x y z
N MET A 1 -6.24 -13.25 -4.20
CA MET A 1 -5.08 -12.66 -4.90
C MET A 1 -3.83 -13.15 -4.20
N LYS A 2 -2.77 -13.48 -4.94
CA LYS A 2 -1.49 -13.91 -4.38
C LYS A 2 -0.56 -12.70 -4.29
N LEU A 3 -0.03 -12.43 -3.10
CA LEU A 3 1.00 -11.41 -2.92
C LEU A 3 2.34 -11.97 -3.38
N PRO A 4 3.09 -11.26 -4.25
CA PRO A 4 4.48 -11.61 -4.47
C PRO A 4 5.29 -11.46 -3.17
N HIS A 5 6.18 -12.39 -2.89
CA HIS A 5 7.00 -12.40 -1.68
C HIS A 5 8.25 -13.25 -1.93
N ASN A 6 9.20 -13.20 -1.00
CA ASN A 6 10.39 -14.06 -1.01
C ASN A 6 10.57 -14.77 0.35
N GLU A 7 11.62 -15.57 0.44
CA GLU A 7 11.98 -16.38 1.61
C GLU A 7 12.38 -15.56 2.84
N LEU A 8 12.64 -14.27 2.70
CA LEU A 8 12.97 -13.36 3.81
C LEU A 8 11.71 -12.73 4.44
N ASP A 9 10.54 -12.99 3.85
CA ASP A 9 9.27 -12.53 4.38
C ASP A 9 8.66 -13.54 5.34
N ASP A 10 8.13 -13.05 6.44
CA ASP A 10 7.35 -13.88 7.35
C ASP A 10 6.02 -14.28 6.68
N PRO A 11 5.72 -15.58 6.52
CA PRO A 11 4.49 -16.04 5.89
C PRO A 11 3.22 -15.53 6.58
N ALA A 12 3.23 -15.38 7.90
CA ALA A 12 2.09 -14.86 8.66
C ALA A 12 1.84 -13.39 8.36
N PHE A 13 2.91 -12.60 8.20
CA PHE A 13 2.80 -11.21 7.74
C PHE A 13 2.21 -11.14 6.32
N ILE A 14 2.74 -11.92 5.37
CA ILE A 14 2.25 -11.91 3.98
C ILE A 14 0.78 -12.32 3.91
N SER A 15 0.38 -13.32 4.69
CA SER A 15 -1.01 -13.76 4.82
C SER A 15 -1.92 -12.63 5.33
N LEU A 16 -1.49 -11.92 6.39
CA LEU A 16 -2.24 -10.82 6.99
C LEU A 16 -2.39 -9.64 6.01
N VAL A 17 -1.31 -9.21 5.36
CA VAL A 17 -1.37 -8.16 4.32
C VAL A 17 -2.30 -8.58 3.19
N GLY A 18 -2.25 -9.84 2.77
CA GLY A 18 -3.17 -10.40 1.77
C GLY A 18 -4.64 -10.30 2.19
N ALA A 19 -4.95 -10.50 3.47
CA ALA A 19 -6.29 -10.33 4.01
C ALA A 19 -6.75 -8.87 3.95
N PHE A 20 -5.91 -7.90 4.35
CA PHE A 20 -6.21 -6.47 4.26
C PHE A 20 -6.48 -6.02 2.82
N VAL A 21 -5.56 -6.34 1.91
CA VAL A 21 -5.69 -5.99 0.50
C VAL A 21 -6.95 -6.62 -0.10
N THR A 22 -7.25 -7.88 0.22
CA THR A 22 -8.44 -8.56 -0.30
C THR A 22 -9.73 -7.98 0.28
N ALA A 23 -9.77 -7.66 1.58
CA ALA A 23 -10.93 -7.03 2.20
C ALA A 23 -11.19 -5.65 1.58
N TYR A 24 -10.16 -4.82 1.44
CA TYR A 24 -10.26 -3.49 0.84
C TYR A 24 -10.63 -3.53 -0.65
N ALA A 25 -10.06 -4.48 -1.40
CA ALA A 25 -10.46 -4.72 -2.77
C ALA A 25 -11.94 -5.11 -2.89
N LYS A 26 -12.51 -5.85 -1.93
CA LYS A 26 -13.93 -6.21 -1.94
C LYS A 26 -14.84 -5.04 -1.57
N SER A 27 -14.38 -4.10 -0.76
CA SER A 27 -15.17 -2.93 -0.33
C SER A 27 -15.15 -1.78 -1.33
N THR A 28 -14.29 -1.83 -2.35
CA THR A 28 -14.14 -0.79 -3.36
C THR A 28 -14.66 -1.25 -4.72
N SER A 29 -15.00 -0.29 -5.59
CA SER A 29 -15.36 -0.56 -6.99
C SER A 29 -14.14 -0.70 -7.90
N ALA A 30 -12.92 -0.69 -7.35
CA ALA A 30 -11.69 -0.72 -8.13
C ALA A 30 -11.66 -1.94 -9.05
N THR A 31 -11.40 -1.67 -10.32
CA THR A 31 -11.35 -2.66 -11.39
C THR A 31 -9.94 -3.25 -11.56
N GLN A 32 -8.92 -2.57 -11.07
CA GLN A 32 -7.52 -2.99 -11.17
C GLN A 32 -6.80 -2.87 -9.82
N ILE A 33 -5.92 -3.81 -9.53
CA ILE A 33 -5.16 -3.89 -8.29
C ILE A 33 -3.70 -4.16 -8.63
N TYR A 34 -2.81 -3.37 -8.06
CA TYR A 34 -1.35 -3.47 -8.20
C TYR A 34 -0.75 -3.74 -6.84
N LEU A 35 0.01 -4.81 -6.76
CA LEU A 35 0.76 -5.21 -5.58
C LEU A 35 2.23 -4.97 -5.86
N ILE A 36 2.88 -4.24 -4.96
CA ILE A 36 4.30 -3.87 -5.07
C ILE A 36 5.01 -4.31 -3.80
N HIS A 37 5.90 -5.28 -3.94
CA HIS A 37 6.73 -5.78 -2.85
C HIS A 37 8.02 -4.97 -2.76
N ILE A 38 8.25 -4.36 -1.60
CA ILE A 38 9.36 -3.45 -1.36
C ILE A 38 10.37 -4.08 -0.42
N ASP A 39 11.63 -4.16 -0.84
CA ASP A 39 12.74 -4.52 0.03
C ASP A 39 12.79 -3.62 1.27
N ASN A 40 12.66 -4.24 2.44
CA ASN A 40 12.66 -3.65 3.78
C ASN A 40 11.49 -2.70 4.09
N TRP A 41 11.35 -2.40 5.39
CA TRP A 41 10.36 -1.46 5.93
C TRP A 41 10.48 -0.04 5.35
N PHE A 42 9.36 0.67 5.32
CA PHE A 42 9.27 2.08 4.95
C PHE A 42 8.21 2.77 5.78
N GLY A 43 8.43 4.02 6.19
CA GLY A 43 7.50 4.73 7.08
C GLY A 43 6.36 5.48 6.39
N GLU A 44 5.36 5.87 7.16
CA GLU A 44 4.17 6.64 6.74
C GLU A 44 4.46 7.97 6.02
N ARG A 45 5.69 8.51 6.13
CA ARG A 45 6.10 9.72 5.40
C ARG A 45 6.00 9.61 3.87
N TRP A 46 5.91 8.38 3.36
CA TRP A 46 5.73 8.10 1.94
C TRP A 46 4.27 8.24 1.49
N LEU A 47 3.32 8.23 2.42
CA LEU A 47 1.90 8.44 2.17
C LEU A 47 1.68 9.82 1.56
N GLY A 48 1.14 9.87 0.35
CA GLY A 48 0.88 11.12 -0.37
C GLY A 48 2.15 11.86 -0.78
N PHE A 49 3.27 11.18 -1.05
CA PHE A 49 4.46 11.89 -1.54
C PHE A 49 4.14 12.71 -2.81
N ALA A 50 4.00 14.03 -2.68
CA ALA A 50 3.97 14.99 -3.77
C ALA A 50 5.27 15.80 -3.65
N GLY A 51 6.12 15.75 -4.67
CA GLY A 51 7.52 16.18 -4.62
C GLY A 51 7.81 17.57 -4.02
N LYS A 52 9.09 17.80 -3.66
CA LYS A 52 9.59 19.08 -3.11
C LYS A 52 9.08 20.29 -3.92
N PHE A 53 8.29 21.14 -3.28
CA PHE A 53 7.92 22.44 -3.82
C PHE A 53 9.13 23.39 -3.76
N ARG A 54 9.60 23.88 -4.90
CA ARG A 54 10.52 25.02 -4.99
C ARG A 54 9.71 26.26 -5.36
N GLY A 55 9.60 27.20 -4.43
CA GLY A 55 9.23 28.61 -4.68
C GLY A 55 7.76 28.98 -4.45
N ILE A 56 7.47 29.67 -3.34
CA ILE A 56 7.14 31.12 -3.26
C ILE A 56 7.20 31.48 -1.77
N ALA A 57 7.91 32.56 -1.45
CA ALA A 57 8.02 33.08 -0.09
C ALA A 57 6.61 33.46 0.45
N GLY A 58 6.26 33.01 1.65
CA GLY A 58 5.17 33.62 2.42
C GLY A 58 4.20 32.70 3.14
N ILE A 59 4.22 31.37 2.97
CA ILE A 59 3.30 30.48 3.69
C ILE A 59 4.08 29.54 4.60
N ARG A 60 3.99 29.79 5.91
CA ARG A 60 4.48 28.89 6.97
C ARG A 60 3.75 27.55 6.84
N GLN A 61 4.37 26.59 6.17
CA GLN A 61 3.93 25.19 6.18
C GLN A 61 3.98 24.68 7.62
N ARG A 62 2.82 24.38 8.21
CA ARG A 62 2.78 23.59 9.45
C ARG A 62 3.26 22.19 9.11
N ARG A 63 4.36 21.76 9.73
CA ARG A 63 4.72 20.34 9.86
C ARG A 63 3.46 19.56 10.26
N GLY A 64 2.96 18.69 9.39
CA GLY A 64 1.82 17.82 9.72
C GLY A 64 0.88 17.51 8.56
N GLN A 65 0.79 18.35 7.54
CA GLN A 65 -0.12 18.14 6.41
C GLN A 65 0.66 17.62 5.19
N LEU A 66 0.99 16.33 5.24
CA LEU A 66 1.65 15.62 4.15
C LEU A 66 0.58 15.16 3.15
N GLY A 67 0.64 15.69 1.92
CA GLY A 67 0.63 14.81 0.76
C GLY A 67 -0.48 14.90 -0.27
N ILE A 68 -1.32 15.93 -0.22
CA ILE A 68 -2.19 16.26 -1.34
C ILE A 68 -1.73 17.62 -1.86
N ASN A 69 -1.21 17.67 -3.09
CA ASN A 69 -1.09 18.95 -3.75
C ASN A 69 -2.53 19.47 -3.96
N GLU A 70 -2.99 20.40 -3.13
CA GLU A 70 -4.36 20.93 -3.15
C GLU A 70 -4.73 21.53 -4.52
N ARG A 71 -3.74 21.97 -5.30
CA ARG A 71 -3.96 22.47 -6.67
C ARG A 71 -4.16 21.37 -7.71
N THR A 72 -3.66 20.14 -7.49
CA THR A 72 -3.76 19.04 -8.47
C THR A 72 -4.50 17.80 -7.97
N ARG A 73 -4.80 17.71 -6.66
CA ARG A 73 -5.42 16.55 -5.98
C ARG A 73 -4.88 15.19 -6.46
N SER A 74 -3.59 15.12 -6.74
CA SER A 74 -2.98 13.94 -7.34
C SER A 74 -1.93 13.37 -6.41
N LEU A 75 -2.12 12.12 -6.04
CA LEU A 75 -1.09 11.28 -5.47
C LEU A 75 0.03 11.12 -6.51
N ALA A 76 1.28 11.09 -6.03
CA ALA A 76 2.42 10.71 -6.86
C ALA A 76 2.96 9.36 -6.39
N THR A 77 3.55 8.62 -7.32
CA THR A 77 4.20 7.37 -6.98
C THR A 77 5.29 7.63 -5.93
N PRO A 78 5.32 6.87 -4.82
CA PRO A 78 6.38 7.01 -3.83
C PRO A 78 7.75 6.84 -4.51
N PRO A 79 8.74 7.70 -4.22
CA PRO A 79 10.03 7.70 -4.91
C PRO A 79 10.96 6.64 -4.29
N PHE A 80 10.46 5.41 -4.15
CA PHE A 80 11.32 4.27 -3.83
C PHE A 80 12.39 4.14 -4.92
N ARG A 81 13.63 3.87 -4.51
CA ARG A 81 14.67 3.52 -5.47
C ARG A 81 14.20 2.27 -6.23
N PRO A 82 14.33 2.19 -7.56
CA PRO A 82 13.91 1.00 -8.31
C PRO A 82 14.50 -0.29 -7.77
N SER A 83 15.75 -0.25 -7.27
CA SER A 83 16.42 -1.39 -6.63
C SER A 83 15.75 -1.90 -5.36
N ARG A 84 14.86 -1.12 -4.74
CA ARG A 84 14.05 -1.58 -3.60
C ARG A 84 12.80 -2.32 -4.02
N VAL A 85 12.41 -2.32 -5.29
CA VAL A 85 11.20 -3.04 -5.70
C VAL A 85 11.60 -4.47 -6.06
N GLN A 86 11.12 -5.43 -5.29
CA GLN A 86 11.49 -6.84 -5.43
C GLN A 86 10.58 -7.55 -6.43
N ALA A 87 9.29 -7.22 -6.44
CA ALA A 87 8.31 -7.83 -7.31
C ALA A 87 7.05 -6.97 -7.50
N TYR A 88 6.30 -7.29 -8.55
CA TYR A 88 5.01 -6.70 -8.87
C TYR A 88 4.01 -7.81 -9.19
N ALA A 89 2.73 -7.58 -8.90
CA ALA A 89 1.63 -8.37 -9.43
C ALA A 89 0.44 -7.46 -9.78
N GLY A 90 -0.25 -7.78 -10.86
CA GLY A 90 -1.46 -7.08 -11.29
C GLY A 90 -2.67 -8.00 -11.27
N TYR A 91 -3.80 -7.49 -10.80
CA TYR A 91 -5.08 -8.18 -10.86
C TYR A 91 -6.15 -7.27 -11.47
N SER A 92 -6.95 -7.81 -12.38
CA SER A 92 -8.13 -7.15 -12.93
C SER A 92 -9.38 -7.87 -12.45
N ARG A 93 -10.42 -7.09 -12.17
CA ARG A 93 -11.73 -7.61 -11.83
C ARG A 93 -12.49 -7.95 -13.11
N SER A 94 -12.89 -9.20 -13.27
CA SER A 94 -13.78 -9.62 -14.36
C SER A 94 -15.24 -9.26 -14.06
N ALA A 95 -16.11 -9.41 -15.07
CA ALA A 95 -17.53 -9.07 -14.96
C ALA A 95 -18.28 -9.85 -13.88
N ASP A 96 -17.83 -11.07 -13.56
CA ASP A 96 -18.37 -11.92 -12.48
C ASP A 96 -17.81 -11.57 -11.08
N GLY A 97 -16.97 -10.54 -10.99
CA GLY A 97 -16.35 -10.09 -9.75
C GLY A 97 -15.10 -10.88 -9.33
N THR A 98 -14.67 -11.88 -10.10
CA THR A 98 -13.44 -12.62 -9.82
C THR A 98 -12.20 -11.77 -10.17
N MET A 99 -11.08 -12.06 -9.49
CA MET A 99 -9.82 -11.35 -9.71
C MET A 99 -8.89 -12.21 -10.56
N GLN A 100 -8.54 -11.72 -11.75
CA GLN A 100 -7.65 -12.40 -12.68
C GLN A 100 -6.29 -11.74 -12.70
N GLU A 101 -5.23 -12.53 -12.54
CA GLU A 101 -3.86 -12.03 -12.61
C GLU A 101 -3.51 -11.66 -14.05
N TYR A 102 -2.77 -10.56 -14.24
CA TYR A 102 -2.23 -10.17 -15.53
C TYR A 102 -0.81 -9.61 -15.39
N SER A 103 -0.06 -9.64 -16.49
CA SER A 103 1.30 -9.13 -16.53
C SER A 103 1.32 -7.60 -16.43
N VAL A 104 2.07 -7.08 -15.45
CA VAL A 104 2.23 -5.64 -15.22
C VAL A 104 3.62 -5.17 -15.58
N SER A 105 3.72 -4.02 -16.24
CA SER A 105 4.98 -3.33 -16.41
C SER A 105 5.42 -2.68 -15.09
N PRO A 106 6.73 -2.64 -14.78
CA PRO A 106 7.24 -1.98 -13.58
C PRO A 106 6.82 -0.51 -13.50
N LEU A 107 6.19 -0.13 -12.39
CA LEU A 107 5.68 1.24 -12.16
C LEU A 107 6.80 2.31 -12.12
N HIS A 108 8.05 1.90 -11.92
CA HIS A 108 9.17 2.79 -11.61
C HIS A 108 10.16 3.02 -12.76
N TRP A 109 9.90 2.50 -13.98
CA TRP A 109 10.90 2.52 -15.06
C TRP A 109 10.88 3.79 -15.92
N GLU A 110 9.76 4.52 -16.00
CA GLU A 110 9.67 5.74 -16.80
C GLU A 110 9.50 7.01 -15.95
N LYS A 111 10.61 7.75 -15.79
CA LYS A 111 10.72 9.13 -15.29
C LYS A 111 10.25 9.37 -13.83
N ASN A 112 11.26 9.52 -12.96
CA ASN A 112 11.21 10.17 -11.63
C ASN A 112 9.91 10.92 -11.29
N GLY A 113 9.06 10.33 -10.45
CA GLY A 113 7.92 11.05 -9.84
C GLY A 113 6.69 11.22 -10.73
N GLY A 114 6.47 10.30 -11.68
CA GLY A 114 5.21 10.21 -12.42
C GLY A 114 3.99 10.23 -11.48
N ARG A 115 2.92 10.92 -11.90
CA ARG A 115 1.67 10.95 -11.16
C ARG A 115 0.98 9.61 -11.30
N ILE A 116 0.51 9.01 -10.22
CA ILE A 116 0.02 7.63 -10.27
C ILE A 116 -1.21 7.48 -11.18
N HIS A 117 -2.02 8.54 -11.32
CA HIS A 117 -3.18 8.56 -12.23
C HIS A 117 -2.83 8.43 -13.72
N THR A 118 -1.56 8.63 -14.11
CA THR A 118 -1.13 8.40 -15.49
C THR A 118 -0.87 6.93 -15.76
N LEU A 119 -0.79 6.11 -14.71
CA LEU A 119 -0.59 4.67 -14.80
C LEU A 119 -1.96 3.99 -14.90
N LEU A 120 -2.90 4.33 -14.02
CA LEU A 120 -4.33 3.97 -14.14
C LEU A 120 -5.24 5.01 -13.48
N ARG A 121 -6.48 5.09 -13.95
CA ARG A 121 -7.49 6.04 -13.46
C ARG A 121 -8.48 5.44 -12.46
N ASP A 122 -8.56 4.13 -12.37
CA ASP A 122 -9.44 3.40 -11.47
C ASP A 122 -8.73 2.14 -10.96
N GLY A 123 -8.22 2.17 -9.75
CA GLY A 123 -7.48 1.05 -9.20
C GLY A 123 -6.86 1.26 -7.84
N LEU A 124 -6.45 0.14 -7.24
CA LEU A 124 -5.73 0.08 -5.98
C LEU A 124 -4.25 -0.15 -6.23
N TYR A 125 -3.41 0.62 -5.56
CA TYR A 125 -1.96 0.43 -5.55
C TYR A 125 -1.53 0.15 -4.12
N SER A 126 -0.97 -1.04 -3.88
CA SER A 126 -0.59 -1.50 -2.56
C SER A 126 0.91 -1.77 -2.51
N TRP A 127 1.63 -0.97 -1.73
CA TRP A 127 3.03 -1.24 -1.38
C TRP A 127 3.08 -1.91 -0.02
N TYR A 128 3.85 -2.99 0.09
CA TYR A 128 4.12 -3.62 1.38
C TYR A 128 5.59 -3.95 1.52
N SER A 129 6.07 -3.88 2.75
CA SER A 129 7.47 -4.16 3.09
C SER A 129 7.78 -5.64 2.99
N GLY A 130 9.00 -5.94 2.61
CA GLY A 130 9.61 -7.26 2.71
C GLY A 130 10.69 -7.33 3.80
N ASN A 131 11.39 -8.45 3.84
CA ASN A 131 12.37 -8.80 4.87
C ASN A 131 11.75 -8.76 6.28
N THR A 132 10.48 -9.14 6.39
CA THR A 132 9.70 -9.00 7.62
C THR A 132 10.04 -10.07 8.66
N ALA A 133 10.54 -11.24 8.24
CA ALA A 133 11.00 -12.27 9.16
C ALA A 133 12.19 -11.80 10.02
N HIS A 134 13.09 -11.02 9.43
CA HIS A 134 14.22 -10.43 10.16
C HIS A 134 13.83 -9.16 10.92
N ASN A 135 13.07 -8.27 10.28
CA ASN A 135 12.79 -6.95 10.84
C ASN A 135 11.76 -6.97 11.98
N THR A 136 10.94 -8.02 12.11
CA THR A 136 9.82 -8.13 13.08
C THR A 136 8.79 -6.99 12.99
N THR A 137 8.90 -6.17 11.95
CA THR A 137 8.09 -4.99 11.65
C THR A 137 7.76 -5.02 10.17
N GLY A 138 6.55 -4.61 9.83
CA GLY A 138 6.09 -4.52 8.46
C GLY A 138 5.18 -3.33 8.25
N CYS A 139 4.89 -3.01 7.00
CA CYS A 139 3.96 -1.94 6.65
C CYS A 139 3.20 -2.25 5.37
N LEU A 140 2.01 -1.67 5.27
CA LEU A 140 1.17 -1.65 4.08
C LEU A 140 0.76 -0.21 3.82
N MET A 141 0.91 0.24 2.58
CA MET A 141 0.41 1.53 2.10
C MET A 141 -0.45 1.28 0.89
N VAL A 142 -1.65 1.85 0.89
CA VAL A 142 -2.60 1.68 -0.21
C VAL A 142 -3.04 3.04 -0.72
N TYR A 143 -2.98 3.20 -2.04
CA TYR A 143 -3.64 4.28 -2.75
C TYR A 143 -4.83 3.72 -3.49
N GLU A 144 -5.97 4.39 -3.37
CA GLU A 144 -7.15 4.17 -4.20
C GLU A 144 -7.28 5.34 -5.17
N LEU A 145 -7.39 5.03 -6.45
CA LEU A 145 -7.76 5.99 -7.49
C LEU A 145 -9.10 5.57 -8.05
N ASN A 146 -10.03 6.52 -8.17
CA ASN A 146 -11.29 6.30 -8.86
C ASN A 146 -11.71 7.59 -9.59
N PRO A 147 -12.72 7.55 -10.48
CA PRO A 147 -13.17 8.75 -11.20
C PRO A 147 -13.66 9.88 -10.28
N GLY A 148 -14.10 9.56 -9.05
CA GLY A 148 -14.62 10.51 -8.06
C GLY A 148 -13.55 11.14 -7.17
N GLY A 149 -12.33 10.60 -7.13
CA GLY A 149 -11.28 11.08 -6.23
C GLY A 149 -10.12 10.11 -6.06
N GLN A 150 -9.29 10.43 -5.07
CA GLN A 150 -8.14 9.61 -4.70
C GLN A 150 -8.09 9.55 -3.18
N ASP A 151 -7.80 8.38 -2.64
CA ASP A 151 -7.61 8.17 -1.21
C ASP A 151 -6.31 7.41 -0.96
N ALA A 152 -5.77 7.55 0.25
CA ALA A 152 -4.53 6.90 0.64
C ALA A 152 -4.48 6.67 2.14
N TRP A 153 -4.15 5.43 2.52
CA TRP A 153 -3.95 5.04 3.92
C TRP A 153 -2.70 4.17 4.10
N TYR A 154 -2.28 4.06 5.36
CA TYR A 154 -1.06 3.38 5.75
C TYR A 154 -1.25 2.62 7.07
N LEU A 155 -0.65 1.43 7.17
CA LEU A 155 -0.60 0.58 8.35
C LEU A 155 0.85 0.22 8.69
N ASN A 156 1.19 0.25 9.98
CA ASN A 156 2.35 -0.45 10.52
C ASN A 156 1.89 -1.73 11.21
N PHE A 157 2.75 -2.74 11.16
CA PHE A 157 2.59 -4.02 11.82
C PHE A 157 3.84 -4.34 12.64
N SER A 158 3.67 -5.11 13.69
CA SER A 158 4.77 -5.80 14.37
C SER A 158 4.35 -7.22 14.73
N THR A 159 5.33 -8.07 14.97
CA THR A 159 5.10 -9.41 15.53
C THR A 159 5.46 -9.45 17.01
N ASP A 160 4.72 -10.24 17.78
CA ASP A 160 5.06 -10.55 19.17
C ASP A 160 6.04 -11.73 19.26
N THR A 161 6.41 -12.11 20.49
CA THR A 161 7.34 -13.23 20.73
C THR A 161 6.75 -14.60 20.34
N ALA A 162 5.44 -14.70 20.14
CA ALA A 162 4.76 -15.89 19.68
C ALA A 162 4.63 -15.93 18.14
N GLY A 163 5.17 -14.92 17.43
CA GLY A 163 5.07 -14.81 15.98
C GLY A 163 3.71 -14.29 15.49
N LYS A 164 2.86 -13.77 16.39
CA LYS A 164 1.58 -13.19 16.01
C LYS A 164 1.78 -11.76 15.52
N TRP A 165 1.43 -11.55 14.24
CA TRP A 165 1.41 -10.23 13.63
C TRP A 165 0.10 -9.48 13.91
N ASP A 166 0.20 -8.19 14.22
CA ASP A 166 -0.96 -7.28 14.34
C ASP A 166 -0.59 -5.85 13.92
N VAL A 167 -1.61 -5.03 13.68
CA VAL A 167 -1.49 -3.61 13.37
C VAL A 167 -1.13 -2.85 14.64
N THR A 168 -0.08 -2.04 14.58
CA THR A 168 0.37 -1.22 15.72
C THR A 168 -0.02 0.24 15.59
N SER A 169 -0.18 0.72 14.36
CA SER A 169 -0.60 2.10 14.08
C SER A 169 -1.15 2.22 12.67
N CYS A 170 -2.00 3.22 12.43
CA CYS A 170 -2.55 3.53 11.13
C CYS A 170 -2.56 5.04 10.84
N ARG A 171 -2.67 5.40 9.57
CA ARG A 171 -2.88 6.77 9.10
C ARG A 171 -3.96 6.79 8.02
N ASN A 172 -4.85 7.78 8.10
CA ASN A 172 -6.02 7.96 7.21
C ASN A 172 -6.97 6.76 7.15
N THR A 173 -7.04 5.99 8.25
CA THR A 173 -8.00 4.90 8.46
C THR A 173 -8.19 4.70 9.97
N GLN A 174 -9.13 3.85 10.40
CA GLN A 174 -9.44 3.63 11.81
C GLN A 174 -8.77 2.37 12.35
N LEU A 175 -8.04 2.52 13.45
CA LEU A 175 -7.29 1.43 14.06
C LEU A 175 -8.21 0.29 14.55
N SER A 176 -9.41 0.62 15.04
CA SER A 176 -10.42 -0.36 15.47
C SER A 176 -10.90 -1.26 14.33
N GLU A 177 -11.10 -0.70 13.14
CA GLU A 177 -11.48 -1.48 11.94
C GLU A 177 -10.33 -2.38 11.50
N CYS A 178 -9.10 -1.88 11.61
CA CYS A 178 -7.89 -2.64 11.30
C CYS A 178 -7.71 -3.83 12.24
N HIS A 179 -7.87 -3.64 13.55
CA HIS A 179 -7.83 -4.75 14.51
C HIS A 179 -8.94 -5.78 14.31
N ALA A 180 -10.12 -5.37 13.83
CA ALA A 180 -11.19 -6.29 13.48
C ALA A 180 -10.76 -7.23 12.34
N ILE A 181 -10.14 -6.68 11.29
CA ILE A 181 -9.58 -7.47 10.18
C ILE A 181 -8.47 -8.40 10.68
N SER A 182 -7.51 -7.90 11.47
CA SER A 182 -6.43 -8.73 12.05
C SER A 182 -6.98 -9.87 12.89
N SER A 183 -7.98 -9.60 13.75
CA SER A 183 -8.57 -10.59 14.64
C SER A 183 -9.34 -11.66 13.86
N GLN A 184 -10.13 -11.25 12.88
CA GLN A 184 -10.84 -12.17 11.99
C GLN A 184 -9.86 -13.07 11.23
N HIS A 185 -8.78 -12.49 10.71
CA HIS A 185 -7.74 -13.23 10.00
C HIS A 185 -7.04 -14.24 10.90
N TYR A 186 -6.61 -13.81 12.10
CA TYR A 186 -5.96 -14.67 13.07
C TYR A 186 -6.85 -15.87 13.42
N ASN A 187 -8.11 -15.62 13.78
CA ASN A 187 -9.08 -16.67 14.10
C ASN A 187 -9.30 -17.66 12.96
N ALA A 188 -9.24 -17.21 11.70
CA ALA A 188 -9.39 -18.07 10.52
C ALA A 188 -8.17 -18.98 10.25
N ILE A 189 -7.01 -18.70 10.87
CA ILE A 189 -5.79 -19.50 10.72
C ILE A 189 -5.59 -20.45 11.89
N VAL A 190 -5.98 -20.04 13.11
CA VAL A 190 -5.78 -20.86 14.33
C VAL A 190 -6.97 -21.72 14.72
N GLY A 191 -8.17 -21.43 14.21
CA GLY A 191 -9.39 -22.20 14.45
C GLY A 191 -9.66 -23.22 13.36
#